data_AF-A0A7S3EN28-F1
#
_entry.id   AF-A0A7S3EN28-F1
#
_cell.length_a   1.000
_cell.length_b   1.000
_cell.length_c   1.000
_cell.angle_alpha   90.00
_cell.angle_beta   90.00
_cell.angle_gamma   90.00
#
_symmetry.space_group_name_H-M   'P 1'
#
loop_
_entity.id
_entity.type
_entity.pdbx_description
1 polymer ?
#
loop_
_entity_poly.entity_id
_entity_poly.type
_entity_poly.pdbx_seq_one_letter_code
_entity_poly.pdbx_strand_id
1 'polypeptide(L)'
;MYWPEIRVLVCVVSDQKKTTSSTKGMRNSVETSELLKHRALSIVDGHITTMEEAIKRMDFSTVARLTMKESNQFHAVCLDTEPPIFYLNETSKAIISVVEEFNAYSNQIRAAYTFDAGPNAVLLCQQEDINDLSNLMHRCFPPKLSAAEVDSSSPSIIGRDEPYKPLTAAGEQILGKVGVREDSVQYFIKTRAGPGPLRMSDTSHLLDGESLEPKT
;
A
#
# COMPACT_ATOMS: atom_id res chain seq x y z
N MET A 1 -14.51 3.23 -16.90
CA MET A 1 -14.09 1.83 -16.71
C MET A 1 -14.05 1.56 -15.22
N TYR A 2 -14.78 0.55 -14.75
CA TYR A 2 -14.98 0.25 -13.33
C TYR A 2 -14.58 -1.20 -13.09
N TRP A 3 -13.66 -1.44 -12.15
CA TRP A 3 -13.21 -2.77 -11.73
C TRP A 3 -13.60 -2.98 -10.25
N PRO A 4 -14.86 -3.38 -9.98
CA PRO A 4 -15.44 -3.41 -8.64
C PRO A 4 -14.72 -4.34 -7.67
N GLU A 5 -14.07 -5.38 -8.18
CA GLU A 5 -13.46 -6.46 -7.40
C GLU A 5 -12.11 -6.06 -6.80
N ILE A 6 -11.45 -5.00 -7.31
CA ILE A 6 -10.17 -4.56 -6.75
C ILE A 6 -10.36 -4.06 -5.32
N ARG A 7 -9.50 -4.55 -4.43
CA ARG A 7 -9.40 -4.13 -3.03
C ARG A 7 -8.03 -3.55 -2.76
N VAL A 8 -8.01 -2.64 -1.79
CA VAL A 8 -6.80 -1.97 -1.34
C VAL A 8 -6.66 -2.18 0.16
N LEU A 9 -5.49 -2.63 0.61
CA LEU A 9 -5.09 -2.66 2.01
C LEU A 9 -3.89 -1.73 2.19
N VAL A 10 -4.04 -0.68 2.98
CA VAL A 10 -2.93 0.20 3.36
C VAL A 10 -2.36 -0.29 4.68
N CYS A 11 -1.06 -0.58 4.73
CA CYS A 11 -0.33 -0.89 5.95
C CYS A 11 0.41 0.39 6.41
N VAL A 12 -0.07 1.02 7.48
CA VAL A 12 0.52 2.25 8.00
C VAL A 12 1.68 1.90 8.92
N VAL A 13 2.89 1.89 8.35
CA VAL A 13 4.15 1.58 9.06
C VAL A 13 4.59 2.76 9.91
N SER A 14 4.46 3.99 9.39
CA SER A 14 4.79 5.20 10.11
C SER A 14 3.94 6.36 9.65
N ASP A 15 3.46 7.14 10.62
CA ASP A 15 2.82 8.45 10.44
C ASP A 15 3.82 9.62 10.60
N GLN A 16 5.09 9.31 10.84
CA GLN A 16 6.12 10.32 11.10
C GLN A 16 6.52 11.07 9.83
N LYS A 17 7.00 12.30 10.02
CA LYS A 17 7.39 13.18 8.91
C LYS A 17 8.54 12.55 8.11
N LYS A 18 8.34 12.46 6.80
CA LYS A 18 9.33 11.95 5.83
C LYS A 18 10.68 12.67 5.98
N THR A 19 11.78 11.92 5.99
CA THR A 19 13.15 12.47 6.05
C THR A 19 13.47 13.34 4.83
N THR A 20 13.01 12.92 3.65
CA THR A 20 13.14 13.66 2.37
C THR A 20 11.77 13.86 1.74
N SER A 21 11.35 15.11 1.52
CA SER A 21 10.09 15.39 0.82
C SER A 21 10.15 14.91 -0.64
N SER A 22 9.01 14.53 -1.22
CA SER A 22 8.96 14.07 -2.62
C SER A 22 9.45 15.15 -3.59
N THR A 23 9.09 16.42 -3.38
CA THR A 23 9.53 17.53 -4.25
C THR A 23 11.05 17.67 -4.29
N LYS A 24 11.71 17.62 -3.13
CA LYS A 24 13.18 17.68 -3.07
C LYS A 24 13.79 16.40 -3.62
N GLY A 25 13.25 15.24 -3.25
CA GLY A 25 13.76 13.94 -3.67
C GLY A 25 13.72 13.77 -5.19
N MET A 26 12.59 14.06 -5.82
CA MET A 26 12.42 13.95 -7.27
C MET A 26 13.35 14.88 -8.03
N ARG A 27 13.54 16.12 -7.56
CA ARG A 27 14.47 17.05 -8.20
C ARG A 27 15.90 16.52 -8.16
N ASN A 28 16.34 16.07 -6.99
CA ASN A 28 17.67 15.50 -6.84
C ASN A 28 17.86 14.25 -7.72
N SER A 29 16.85 13.37 -7.82
CA SER A 29 16.89 12.22 -8.72
C SER A 29 17.07 12.63 -10.18
N VAL A 30 16.37 13.68 -10.64
CA VAL A 30 16.54 14.19 -12.02
C VAL A 30 17.96 14.70 -12.26
N GLU A 31 18.53 15.39 -11.27
CA GLU A 31 19.86 15.98 -11.38
C GLU A 31 20.99 14.94 -11.33
N THR A 32 20.80 13.82 -10.60
CA THR A 32 21.91 12.94 -10.22
C THR A 32 21.74 11.46 -10.60
N SER A 33 20.52 10.94 -10.74
CA SER A 33 20.32 9.51 -11.07
C SER A 33 20.45 9.26 -12.57
N GLU A 34 21.39 8.39 -12.95
CA GLU A 34 21.52 7.91 -14.33
C GLU A 34 20.40 6.92 -14.67
N LEU A 35 19.96 6.13 -13.69
CA LEU A 35 18.86 5.17 -13.87
C LEU A 35 17.53 5.85 -14.18
N LEU A 36 17.27 7.04 -13.62
CA LEU A 36 16.03 7.77 -13.89
C LEU A 36 15.90 8.15 -15.37
N LYS A 37 17.00 8.55 -16.03
CA LYS A 37 16.98 8.93 -17.45
C LYS A 37 16.56 7.74 -18.32
N HIS A 38 17.14 6.56 -18.08
CA HIS A 38 16.76 5.35 -18.81
C HIS A 38 15.33 4.91 -18.50
N ARG A 39 14.90 4.97 -17.22
CA ARG A 39 13.52 4.69 -16.81
C ARG A 39 12.52 5.55 -17.60
N ALA A 40 12.72 6.86 -17.61
CA ALA A 40 11.80 7.80 -18.25
C ALA A 40 11.76 7.65 -19.77
N LEU A 41 12.92 7.49 -20.42
CA LEU A 41 13.02 7.49 -21.89
C LEU A 41 12.77 6.14 -22.55
N SER A 42 12.88 5.03 -21.81
CA SER A 42 12.89 3.69 -22.42
C SER A 42 11.97 2.66 -21.76
N ILE A 43 11.46 2.93 -20.55
CA ILE A 43 10.71 1.93 -19.78
C ILE A 43 9.26 2.35 -19.55
N VAL A 44 9.05 3.58 -19.07
CA VAL A 44 7.73 4.02 -18.56
C VAL A 44 6.65 3.99 -19.63
N ASP A 45 6.91 4.44 -20.86
CA ASP A 45 5.90 4.47 -21.93
C ASP A 45 5.33 3.07 -22.24
N GLY A 46 6.21 2.07 -22.38
CA GLY A 46 5.78 0.69 -22.63
C GLY A 46 5.03 0.07 -21.44
N HIS A 47 5.42 0.43 -20.21
CA HIS A 47 4.70 0.04 -19.00
C HIS A 47 3.31 0.70 -18.94
N ILE A 48 3.17 1.98 -19.30
CA ILE A 48 1.86 2.67 -19.37
C ILE A 48 0.92 1.95 -20.32
N THR A 49 1.36 1.67 -21.56
CA THR A 49 0.55 0.94 -22.55
C THR A 49 0.11 -0.42 -22.02
N THR A 50 1.05 -1.18 -21.44
CA THR A 50 0.75 -2.50 -20.85
C THR A 50 -0.25 -2.41 -19.69
N MET A 51 -0.09 -1.42 -18.81
CA MET A 51 -0.99 -1.20 -17.66
C MET A 51 -2.41 -0.84 -18.13
N GLU A 52 -2.53 0.06 -19.10
CA GLU A 52 -3.83 0.45 -19.66
C GLU A 52 -4.57 -0.74 -20.27
N GLU A 53 -3.88 -1.58 -21.04
CA GLU A 53 -4.46 -2.79 -21.62
C GLU A 53 -4.85 -3.81 -20.56
N ALA A 54 -4.02 -4.02 -19.54
CA ALA A 54 -4.28 -4.94 -18.45
C ALA A 54 -5.51 -4.51 -17.63
N ILE A 55 -5.63 -3.22 -17.29
CA ILE A 55 -6.81 -2.66 -16.63
C ILE A 55 -8.05 -2.84 -17.52
N LYS A 56 -7.92 -2.61 -18.84
CA LYS A 56 -9.05 -2.79 -19.78
C LYS A 56 -9.56 -4.22 -19.85
N ARG A 57 -8.66 -5.19 -19.70
CA ARG A 57 -8.98 -6.62 -19.74
C ARG A 57 -9.23 -7.23 -18.37
N MET A 58 -9.17 -6.45 -17.30
CA MET A 58 -9.22 -6.93 -15.92
C MET A 58 -8.18 -8.04 -15.64
N ASP A 59 -7.00 -7.94 -16.27
CA ASP A 59 -5.88 -8.87 -16.07
C ASP A 59 -5.12 -8.50 -14.80
N PHE A 60 -5.57 -9.03 -13.67
CA PHE A 60 -4.97 -8.72 -12.36
C PHE A 60 -3.51 -9.15 -12.28
N SER A 61 -3.13 -10.26 -12.91
CA SER A 61 -1.76 -10.77 -12.88
C SER A 61 -0.78 -9.77 -13.52
N THR A 62 -1.14 -9.23 -14.69
CA THR A 62 -0.32 -8.22 -15.35
C THR A 62 -0.29 -6.91 -14.57
N VAL A 63 -1.44 -6.44 -14.07
CA VAL A 63 -1.51 -5.23 -13.22
C VAL A 63 -0.63 -5.37 -11.98
N ALA A 64 -0.75 -6.50 -11.27
CA ALA A 64 -0.02 -6.76 -10.03
C ALA A 64 1.49 -6.83 -10.26
N ARG A 65 1.94 -7.62 -11.26
CA ARG A 65 3.37 -7.73 -11.62
C ARG A 65 3.96 -6.38 -11.99
N LEU A 66 3.23 -5.60 -12.78
CA LEU A 66 3.72 -4.30 -13.24
C LEU A 66 3.74 -3.27 -12.10
N THR A 67 2.74 -3.29 -11.23
CA THR A 67 2.66 -2.45 -10.02
C THR A 67 3.88 -2.67 -9.10
N MET A 68 4.18 -3.93 -8.77
CA MET A 68 5.35 -4.26 -7.94
C MET A 68 6.66 -3.87 -8.60
N LYS A 69 6.80 -4.14 -9.91
CA LYS A 69 7.99 -3.78 -10.69
C LYS A 69 8.21 -2.26 -10.74
N GLU A 70 7.16 -1.48 -10.98
CA GLU A 70 7.24 -0.02 -11.05
C GLU A 70 7.58 0.60 -9.69
N SER A 71 7.01 0.06 -8.60
CA SER A 71 7.36 0.48 -7.25
C SER A 71 8.83 0.18 -6.94
N ASN A 72 9.29 -1.04 -7.19
CA ASN A 72 10.69 -1.43 -6.98
C ASN A 72 11.65 -0.54 -7.79
N GLN A 73 11.34 -0.29 -9.08
CA GLN A 73 12.21 0.53 -9.93
C GLN A 73 12.21 2.01 -9.52
N PHE A 74 11.08 2.53 -9.02
CA PHE A 74 11.03 3.86 -8.43
C PHE A 74 11.98 3.97 -7.22
N HIS A 75 11.93 3.01 -6.29
CA HIS A 75 12.83 3.01 -5.13
C HIS A 75 14.30 2.72 -5.49
N ALA A 76 14.56 1.99 -6.58
CA ALA A 76 15.91 1.83 -7.12
C ALA A 76 16.48 3.14 -7.65
N VAL A 77 15.67 3.97 -8.33
CA VAL A 77 16.07 5.33 -8.72
C VAL A 77 16.34 6.20 -7.49
N CYS A 78 15.52 6.11 -6.44
CA CYS A 78 15.76 6.83 -5.19
C CYS A 78 17.10 6.45 -4.56
N LEU A 79 17.48 5.17 -4.64
CA LEU A 79 18.76 4.66 -4.15
C LEU A 79 19.96 5.12 -5.01
N ASP A 80 19.75 5.33 -6.31
CA ASP A 80 20.74 5.81 -7.29
C ASP A 80 20.95 7.34 -7.25
N THR A 81 20.05 8.09 -6.60
CA THR A 81 20.21 9.54 -6.38
C THR A 81 21.43 9.86 -5.51
N GLU A 82 22.08 11.01 -5.72
CA GLU A 82 23.15 11.53 -4.87
C GLU A 82 22.70 12.80 -4.09
N PRO A 83 22.67 12.78 -2.74
CA PRO A 83 22.82 11.61 -1.86
C PRO A 83 21.63 10.64 -1.95
N PRO A 84 21.81 9.35 -1.59
CA PRO A 84 20.78 8.33 -1.74
C PRO A 84 19.56 8.61 -0.87
N ILE A 85 18.39 8.27 -1.40
CA ILE A 85 17.10 8.46 -0.75
C ILE A 85 16.54 7.11 -0.34
N PHE A 86 16.34 6.91 0.97
CA PHE A 86 15.76 5.71 1.54
C PHE A 86 14.34 5.98 2.04
N TYR A 87 13.35 5.51 1.28
CA TYR A 87 11.95 5.54 1.71
C TYR A 87 11.50 4.24 2.39
N LEU A 88 11.99 3.10 1.89
CA LEU A 88 11.66 1.78 2.42
C LEU A 88 12.52 1.45 3.64
N ASN A 89 11.90 0.87 4.66
CA ASN A 89 12.59 0.39 5.86
C ASN A 89 12.46 -1.14 5.99
N GLU A 90 12.93 -1.69 7.10
CA GLU A 90 12.88 -3.14 7.36
C GLU A 90 11.45 -3.70 7.43
N THR A 91 10.47 -2.91 7.90
CA THR A 91 9.07 -3.30 7.86
C THR A 91 8.55 -3.34 6.42
N SER A 92 8.89 -2.35 5.58
CA SER A 92 8.53 -2.34 4.16
C SER A 92 9.05 -3.61 3.45
N LYS A 93 10.32 -3.99 3.70
CA LYS A 93 10.93 -5.22 3.15
C LYS A 93 10.25 -6.49 3.65
N ALA A 94 9.85 -6.53 4.92
CA ALA A 94 9.11 -7.66 5.49
C ALA A 94 7.72 -7.78 4.82
N ILE A 95 7.02 -6.67 4.58
CA ILE A 95 5.73 -6.66 3.87
C ILE A 95 5.90 -7.19 2.44
N ILE A 96 6.94 -6.75 1.71
CA ILE A 96 7.29 -7.31 0.39
C ILE A 96 7.44 -8.83 0.48
N SER A 97 8.19 -9.32 1.48
CA SER A 97 8.42 -10.75 1.67
C SER A 97 7.12 -11.52 1.92
N VAL A 98 6.20 -10.99 2.73
CA VAL A 98 4.88 -11.62 2.94
C VAL A 98 4.10 -11.72 1.63
N VAL A 99 4.07 -10.65 0.81
CA VAL A 99 3.33 -10.65 -0.47
C VAL A 99 3.92 -11.62 -1.48
N GLU A 100 5.25 -11.65 -1.61
CA GLU A 100 5.95 -12.59 -2.51
C GLU A 100 5.67 -14.05 -2.11
N GLU A 101 5.76 -14.36 -0.81
CA GLU A 101 5.42 -15.70 -0.32
C GLU A 101 3.93 -16.02 -0.51
N PHE A 102 3.04 -15.06 -0.25
CA PHE A 102 1.59 -15.23 -0.46
C PHE A 102 1.27 -15.62 -1.91
N ASN A 103 1.93 -14.98 -2.88
CA ASN A 103 1.81 -15.32 -4.30
C ASN A 103 2.44 -16.68 -4.63
N ALA A 104 3.62 -16.97 -4.08
CA ALA A 104 4.36 -18.21 -4.33
C ALA A 104 3.59 -19.46 -3.86
N TYR A 105 3.01 -19.42 -2.66
CA TYR A 105 2.24 -20.55 -2.10
C TYR A 105 0.96 -20.87 -2.91
N SER A 106 0.39 -19.88 -3.57
CA SER A 106 -0.77 -20.07 -4.46
C SER A 106 -0.43 -20.44 -5.89
N ASN A 107 0.85 -20.41 -6.28
CA ASN A 107 1.29 -20.55 -7.68
C ASN A 107 0.55 -19.59 -8.64
N GLN A 108 0.13 -18.43 -8.13
CA GLN A 108 -0.62 -17.39 -8.83
C GLN A 108 -0.38 -16.05 -8.15
N ILE A 109 -0.34 -14.95 -8.92
CA ILE A 109 -0.28 -13.60 -8.35
C ILE A 109 -1.67 -13.21 -7.82
N ARG A 110 -1.82 -13.19 -6.49
CA ARG A 110 -3.05 -12.85 -5.75
C ARG A 110 -2.99 -11.49 -5.07
N ALA A 111 -1.78 -10.99 -4.82
CA ALA A 111 -1.56 -9.68 -4.23
C ALA A 111 -0.40 -8.95 -4.93
N ALA A 112 -0.48 -7.63 -4.93
CA ALA A 112 0.57 -6.72 -5.36
C ALA A 112 0.87 -5.74 -4.23
N TYR A 113 2.10 -5.25 -4.16
CA TYR A 113 2.47 -4.14 -3.30
C TYR A 113 2.92 -2.95 -4.14
N THR A 114 2.73 -1.74 -3.61
CA THR A 114 3.36 -0.52 -4.07
C THR A 114 3.63 0.40 -2.89
N PHE A 115 4.65 1.23 -3.03
CA PHE A 115 5.14 2.17 -2.03
C PHE A 115 5.43 3.51 -2.70
N ASP A 116 4.88 4.58 -2.13
CA ASP A 116 5.20 5.95 -2.52
C ASP A 116 6.47 6.44 -1.81
N ALA A 117 6.65 7.76 -1.67
CA ALA A 117 7.73 8.39 -0.92
C ALA A 117 7.58 8.17 0.60
N GLY A 118 7.68 6.94 1.10
CA GLY A 118 7.61 6.58 2.52
C GLY A 118 7.50 5.06 2.74
N PRO A 119 7.52 4.60 4.00
CA PRO A 119 7.56 3.17 4.31
C PRO A 119 6.19 2.48 4.27
N ASN A 120 5.09 3.24 4.18
CA ASN A 120 3.73 2.70 4.16
C ASN A 120 3.48 1.89 2.89
N ALA A 121 2.99 0.67 3.07
CA ALA A 121 2.67 -0.21 1.95
C ALA A 121 1.22 -0.01 1.51
N VAL A 122 1.00 0.02 0.21
CA VAL A 122 -0.33 -0.10 -0.38
C VAL A 122 -0.39 -1.43 -1.10
N LEU A 123 -1.28 -2.31 -0.66
CA LEU A 123 -1.46 -3.62 -1.23
C LEU A 123 -2.72 -3.65 -2.09
N LEU A 124 -2.61 -4.24 -3.28
CA LEU A 124 -3.72 -4.48 -4.17
C LEU A 124 -4.02 -5.99 -4.20
N CYS A 125 -5.28 -6.36 -4.13
CA CYS A 125 -5.72 -7.74 -4.34
C CYS A 125 -7.14 -7.76 -4.90
N GLN A 126 -7.65 -8.96 -5.23
CA GLN A 126 -9.05 -9.12 -5.57
C GLN A 126 -9.92 -9.25 -4.31
N GLN A 127 -11.24 -9.09 -4.47
CA GLN A 127 -12.21 -9.15 -3.38
C GLN A 127 -12.17 -10.47 -2.62
N GLU A 128 -11.93 -11.58 -3.30
CA GLU A 128 -11.79 -12.91 -2.69
C GLU A 128 -10.57 -13.04 -1.78
N ASP A 129 -9.49 -12.30 -2.06
CA ASP A 129 -8.21 -12.43 -1.36
C ASP A 129 -8.05 -11.48 -0.16
N ILE A 130 -8.85 -10.42 -0.07
CA ILE A 130 -8.63 -9.33 0.90
C ILE A 130 -8.70 -9.79 2.36
N ASN A 131 -9.57 -10.75 2.67
CA ASN A 131 -9.74 -11.24 4.04
C ASN A 131 -8.55 -12.11 4.45
N ASP A 132 -8.06 -12.98 3.56
CA ASP A 132 -6.87 -13.80 3.81
C ASP A 132 -5.63 -12.92 3.96
N LEU A 133 -5.44 -11.98 3.03
CA LEU A 133 -4.29 -11.07 3.03
C LEU A 133 -4.27 -10.17 4.26
N SER A 134 -5.40 -9.55 4.62
CA SER A 134 -5.47 -8.66 5.80
C SER A 134 -5.31 -9.42 7.11
N ASN A 135 -5.86 -10.63 7.22
CA ASN A 135 -5.64 -11.49 8.40
C ASN A 135 -4.17 -11.90 8.52
N LEU A 136 -3.53 -12.32 7.41
CA LEU A 136 -2.10 -12.67 7.39
C LEU A 136 -1.23 -11.47 7.78
N MET A 137 -1.46 -10.30 7.17
CA MET A 137 -0.72 -9.08 7.49
C MET A 137 -0.86 -8.69 8.95
N HIS A 138 -2.07 -8.76 9.52
CA HIS A 138 -2.26 -8.48 10.95
C HIS A 138 -1.55 -9.48 11.87
N ARG A 139 -1.41 -10.74 11.47
CA ARG A 139 -0.68 -11.76 12.24
C ARG A 139 0.83 -11.56 12.16
N CYS A 140 1.36 -11.19 10.99
CA CYS A 140 2.78 -10.87 10.81
C CYS A 140 3.16 -9.54 11.49
N PHE A 141 2.25 -8.56 11.52
CA PHE A 141 2.51 -7.21 12.02
C PHE A 141 1.41 -6.75 12.99
N PRO A 142 1.28 -7.40 14.17
CA PRO A 142 0.23 -7.03 15.13
C PRO A 142 0.51 -5.63 15.68
N PRO A 143 -0.45 -4.69 15.53
CA PRO A 143 -0.28 -3.35 16.09
C PRO A 143 -0.35 -3.35 17.61
N LYS A 144 0.28 -2.36 18.24
CA LYS A 144 0.16 -2.15 19.68
C LYS A 144 -1.22 -1.62 20.01
N LEU A 145 -2.03 -2.45 20.67
CA LEU A 145 -3.32 -2.02 21.22
C LEU A 145 -3.07 -1.13 22.44
N SER A 146 -3.64 0.07 22.46
CA SER A 146 -3.72 0.86 23.70
C SER A 146 -4.67 0.21 24.69
N ALA A 147 -4.52 0.47 25.99
CA ALA A 147 -5.38 -0.09 27.04
C ALA A 147 -6.87 0.23 26.85
N ALA A 148 -7.23 1.29 26.11
CA ALA A 148 -8.61 1.66 25.76
C ALA A 148 -9.16 0.89 24.54
N GLU A 149 -8.28 0.33 23.69
CA GLU A 149 -8.62 -0.50 22.53
C GLU A 149 -8.68 -1.99 22.87
N VAL A 150 -8.32 -2.37 24.10
CA VAL A 150 -8.56 -3.73 24.62
C VAL A 150 -10.05 -3.93 24.95
N ASP A 151 -10.77 -2.84 25.29
CA ASP A 151 -12.17 -2.88 25.72
C ASP A 151 -13.15 -2.40 24.63
N SER A 152 -12.68 -1.55 23.71
CA SER A 152 -13.44 -1.19 22.51
C SER A 152 -12.95 -2.02 21.33
N SER A 153 -13.86 -2.67 20.63
CA SER A 153 -13.66 -3.37 19.35
C SER A 153 -13.21 -2.45 18.20
N SER A 154 -12.41 -1.43 18.47
CA SER A 154 -11.79 -0.53 17.51
C SER A 154 -10.82 -1.38 16.68
N PRO A 155 -11.16 -1.71 15.43
CA PRO A 155 -10.35 -2.64 14.70
C PRO A 155 -9.04 -1.94 14.37
N SER A 156 -7.92 -2.59 14.71
CA SER A 156 -6.59 -2.31 14.15
C SER A 156 -6.59 -2.25 12.60
N ILE A 157 -7.70 -2.63 11.97
CA ILE A 157 -8.04 -2.49 10.56
C ILE A 157 -9.28 -1.60 10.39
N ILE A 158 -9.09 -0.34 10.02
CA ILE A 158 -10.17 0.58 9.62
C ILE A 158 -10.85 0.03 8.36
N GLY A 159 -12.19 0.05 8.31
CA GLY A 159 -12.96 -0.49 7.18
C GLY A 159 -13.10 -2.01 7.20
N ARG A 160 -12.93 -2.64 8.37
CA ARG A 160 -13.20 -4.06 8.57
C ARG A 160 -14.70 -4.34 8.59
N ASP A 161 -15.10 -5.34 7.81
CA ASP A 161 -16.50 -5.79 7.72
C ASP A 161 -16.74 -7.16 8.38
N GLU A 162 -15.68 -7.90 8.76
CA GLU A 162 -15.74 -9.27 9.30
C GLU A 162 -14.71 -9.51 10.43
N PRO A 163 -14.97 -10.41 11.38
CA PRO A 163 -14.01 -10.76 12.45
C PRO A 163 -12.77 -11.51 11.92
N TYR A 164 -11.70 -11.55 12.73
CA TYR A 164 -10.49 -12.35 12.41
C TYR A 164 -10.86 -13.83 12.23
N LYS A 165 -10.45 -14.41 11.10
CA LYS A 165 -10.51 -15.86 10.88
C LYS A 165 -9.16 -16.50 11.22
N PRO A 166 -9.12 -17.80 11.57
CA PRO A 166 -7.87 -18.55 11.63
C PRO A 166 -7.11 -18.45 10.30
N LEU A 167 -5.77 -18.50 10.35
CA LEU A 167 -4.97 -18.53 9.13
C LEU A 167 -5.18 -19.86 8.39
N THR A 168 -5.05 -19.82 7.07
CA THR A 168 -4.92 -21.03 6.26
C THR A 168 -3.58 -21.72 6.56
N ALA A 169 -3.44 -23.00 6.19
CA ALA A 169 -2.16 -23.71 6.34
C ALA A 169 -0.99 -22.99 5.63
N ALA A 170 -1.25 -22.40 4.45
CA ALA A 170 -0.27 -21.56 3.76
C ALA A 170 0.04 -20.29 4.57
N GLY A 171 -0.98 -19.63 5.14
CA GLY A 171 -0.79 -18.48 6.01
C GLY A 171 0.09 -18.77 7.23
N GLU A 172 -0.10 -19.92 7.89
CA GLU A 172 0.74 -20.35 9.01
C GLU A 172 2.20 -20.59 8.59
N GLN A 173 2.43 -21.17 7.40
CA GLN A 173 3.78 -21.37 6.86
C GLN A 173 4.47 -20.05 6.50
N ILE A 174 3.74 -19.11 5.91
CA ILE A 174 4.26 -17.76 5.61
C ILE A 174 4.62 -17.05 6.91
N LEU A 175 3.74 -17.10 7.91
CA LEU A 175 3.97 -16.51 9.24
C LEU A 175 5.23 -17.10 9.89
N GLY A 176 5.41 -18.42 9.85
CA GLY A 176 6.61 -19.08 10.37
C GLY A 176 7.90 -18.70 9.64
N LYS A 177 7.83 -18.41 8.33
CA LYS A 177 8.99 -18.04 7.50
C LYS A 177 9.37 -16.56 7.66
N VAL A 178 8.40 -15.66 7.63
CA VAL A 178 8.65 -14.20 7.70
C VAL A 178 8.81 -13.73 9.14
N GLY A 179 8.17 -14.42 10.09
CA GLY A 179 8.15 -14.08 11.50
C GLY A 179 7.14 -12.99 11.85
N VAL A 180 7.02 -12.73 13.16
CA VAL A 180 6.15 -11.69 13.73
C VAL A 180 6.98 -10.45 14.06
N ARG A 181 6.46 -9.27 13.74
CA ARG A 181 7.05 -7.96 14.05
C ARG A 181 6.01 -7.06 14.70
N GLU A 182 5.89 -7.18 16.01
CA GLU A 182 4.96 -6.38 16.81
C GLU A 182 5.25 -4.88 16.69
N ASP A 183 4.19 -4.06 16.73
CA ASP A 183 4.25 -2.58 16.77
C ASP A 183 4.99 -1.94 15.57
N SER A 184 5.27 -2.72 14.53
CA SER A 184 5.96 -2.25 13.32
C SER A 184 5.00 -1.70 12.26
N VAL A 185 3.70 -1.99 12.39
CA VAL A 185 2.59 -1.40 11.67
C VAL A 185 1.61 -0.86 12.70
N GLN A 186 1.26 0.43 12.60
CA GLN A 186 0.39 1.12 13.56
C GLN A 186 -1.08 0.73 13.40
N TYR A 187 -1.54 0.61 12.16
CA TYR A 187 -2.89 0.15 11.82
C TYR A 187 -2.97 -0.14 10.31
N PHE A 188 -4.10 -0.71 9.90
CA PHE A 188 -4.41 -0.99 8.51
C PHE A 188 -5.66 -0.22 8.06
N ILE A 189 -5.75 0.09 6.77
CA ILE A 189 -6.96 0.65 6.16
C ILE A 189 -7.39 -0.27 5.02
N LYS A 190 -8.58 -0.85 5.12
CA LYS A 190 -9.21 -1.63 4.06
C LYS A 190 -10.15 -0.72 3.26
N THR A 191 -9.95 -0.64 1.94
CA THR A 191 -10.78 0.16 1.05
C THR A 191 -10.87 -0.46 -0.36
N ARG A 192 -11.49 0.25 -1.30
CA ARG A 192 -11.70 -0.16 -2.69
C ARG A 192 -11.63 1.04 -3.64
N ALA A 193 -11.62 0.77 -4.95
CA ALA A 193 -11.76 1.82 -5.95
C ALA A 193 -13.08 2.61 -5.73
N GLY A 194 -12.97 3.94 -5.70
CA GLY A 194 -14.07 4.86 -5.45
C GLY A 194 -14.34 5.82 -6.62
N PRO A 195 -15.42 6.63 -6.54
CA PRO A 195 -15.69 7.67 -7.52
C PRO A 195 -14.69 8.83 -7.41
N GLY A 196 -14.74 9.74 -8.38
CA GLY A 196 -14.05 11.03 -8.28
C GLY A 196 -14.67 11.97 -7.23
N PRO A 197 -14.24 13.24 -7.18
CA PRO A 197 -14.77 14.23 -6.24
C PRO A 197 -16.29 14.36 -6.33
N LEU A 198 -16.94 14.45 -5.17
CA LEU A 198 -18.38 14.62 -5.05
C LEU A 198 -18.70 16.00 -4.47
N ARG A 199 -19.74 16.65 -5.01
CA ARG A 199 -20.31 17.85 -4.37
C ARG A 199 -21.15 17.39 -3.20
N MET A 200 -20.76 17.81 -1.99
CA MET A 200 -21.51 17.53 -0.77
C MET A 200 -22.73 18.46 -0.66
N SER A 201 -23.72 18.07 0.15
CA SER A 201 -24.87 18.92 0.46
C SER A 201 -24.46 20.16 1.23
N ASP A 202 -25.30 21.21 1.17
CA ASP A 202 -25.09 22.50 1.87
C ASP A 202 -25.07 22.39 3.40
N THR A 203 -25.26 21.19 3.95
CA THR A 203 -25.14 20.90 5.40
C THR A 203 -23.75 20.40 5.80
N SER A 204 -22.89 20.07 4.83
CA SER A 204 -21.56 19.46 5.07
C SER A 204 -20.41 20.48 5.02
N HIS A 205 -20.71 21.78 5.15
CA HIS A 205 -19.68 22.81 5.17
C HIS A 205 -18.76 22.65 6.38
N LEU A 206 -17.45 22.67 6.13
CA LEU A 206 -16.41 22.67 7.18
C LEU A 206 -16.24 24.04 7.85
N LEU A 207 -16.75 25.11 7.22
CA LEU A 207 -16.77 26.45 7.77
C LEU A 207 -18.16 26.77 8.30
N ASP A 208 -18.21 27.51 9.39
CA ASP A 208 -19.43 28.13 9.89
C ASP A 208 -19.98 29.15 8.89
N GLY A 209 -21.31 29.22 8.78
CA GLY A 209 -21.98 29.99 7.74
C GLY A 209 -21.94 31.51 7.93
N GLU A 210 -21.74 31.97 9.16
CA GLU A 210 -21.70 33.40 9.48
C GLU A 210 -20.26 33.88 9.70
N SER A 211 -19.49 33.15 10.50
CA SER A 211 -18.11 33.54 10.84
C SER A 211 -17.08 33.16 9.78
N LEU A 212 -17.40 32.20 8.89
CA LEU A 212 -16.46 31.58 7.94
C LEU A 212 -15.23 30.93 8.59
N GLU A 213 -15.26 30.75 9.92
CA GLU A 213 -14.22 30.03 10.65
C GLU A 213 -14.45 28.52 10.59
N PRO A 214 -13.40 27.68 10.75
CA PRO A 214 -13.56 26.24 10.83
C PRO A 214 -14.52 25.85 11.96
N LYS A 215 -15.51 25.01 11.64
CA LYS A 215 -16.37 24.39 12.66
C LYS A 215 -15.50 23.49 13.53
N THR A 216 -15.61 23.68 14.85
CA THR A 216 -15.02 22.80 15.87
C THR A 216 -15.81 21.51 16.02
#